data_AF-A0A1C3EL75-F1
#
_entry.id   AF-A0A1C3EL75-F1
#
_cell.length_a   1.000
_cell.length_b   1.000
_cell.length_c   1.000
_cell.angle_alpha   90.00
_cell.angle_beta   90.00
_cell.angle_gamma   90.00
#
_symmetry.space_group_name_H-M   'P 1'
#
loop_
_entity.id
_entity.type
_entity.pdbx_description
1 polymer ?
#
loop_
_entity_poly.entity_id
_entity_poly.type
_entity_poly.pdbx_seq_one_letter_code
_entity_poly.pdbx_strand_id
1 'polypeptide(L)'
;MTPIDWLGVETEYRKGVESNRKIAKTYGISEAAIRRQAKKHGWVRDNGQVKRERVRAHFAGIALPDVEDQPEAVVEAIEQAASDDIRDMDIGLDNARLALGLVNKTLRDLMANEQACRLLMADAKNLKLLTETNRLNIDIIRKIRGLDEPGGQEREMSEAEIDARIAELRKKL
;
A
#
# COMPACT_ATOMS: atom_id res chain seq x y z
N MET A 1 1.38 -24.58 33.07
CA MET A 1 1.90 -23.56 32.12
C MET A 1 1.88 -24.21 30.75
N THR A 2 1.02 -23.73 29.85
CA THR A 2 0.93 -24.30 28.49
C THR A 2 2.23 -24.03 27.75
N PRO A 3 2.78 -25.02 27.01
CA PRO A 3 3.92 -24.79 26.15
C PRO A 3 3.63 -23.65 25.17
N ILE A 4 4.58 -22.73 24.99
CA ILE A 4 4.48 -21.69 23.99
C ILE A 4 4.58 -22.36 22.61
N ASP A 5 3.60 -22.09 21.74
CA ASP A 5 3.61 -22.52 20.34
C ASP A 5 4.62 -21.68 19.54
N TRP A 6 5.89 -22.08 19.61
CA TRP A 6 6.97 -21.39 18.90
C TRP A 6 6.89 -21.54 17.38
N LEU A 7 6.26 -22.62 16.88
CA LEU A 7 6.11 -22.85 15.45
C LEU A 7 5.09 -21.87 14.86
N GLY A 8 3.96 -21.66 15.54
CA GLY A 8 3.00 -20.62 15.20
C GLY A 8 3.61 -19.22 15.25
N VAL A 9 4.36 -18.91 16.32
CA VAL A 9 5.05 -17.61 16.45
C VAL A 9 6.07 -17.39 15.34
N GLU A 10 6.87 -18.40 14.99
CA GLU A 10 7.83 -18.33 13.87
C GLU A 10 7.11 -18.05 12.55
N THR A 11 6.04 -18.78 12.29
CA THR A 11 5.24 -18.67 11.06
C THR A 11 4.67 -17.26 10.91
N GLU A 12 4.03 -16.72 11.95
CA GLU A 12 3.50 -15.35 11.95
C GLU A 12 4.60 -14.28 11.88
N TYR A 13 5.74 -14.53 12.54
CA TYR A 13 6.89 -13.64 12.48
C TYR A 13 7.48 -13.55 11.08
N ARG A 14 7.68 -14.71 10.40
CA ARG A 14 8.28 -14.79 9.05
C ARG A 14 7.39 -14.19 7.97
N LYS A 15 6.07 -14.44 8.03
CA LYS A 15 5.07 -13.77 7.18
C LYS A 15 5.15 -12.24 7.28
N GLY A 16 5.44 -11.76 8.49
CA GLY A 16 5.57 -10.36 8.88
C GLY A 16 4.40 -9.44 8.52
N VAL A 17 3.23 -10.01 8.23
CA VAL A 17 1.93 -9.34 8.07
C VAL A 17 1.51 -8.64 9.37
N GLU A 18 1.65 -9.31 10.52
CA GLU A 18 1.21 -8.82 11.82
C GLU A 18 2.36 -8.27 12.65
N SER A 19 2.16 -7.13 13.33
CA SER A 19 3.21 -6.54 14.19
C SER A 19 3.65 -7.51 15.29
N ASN A 20 4.92 -7.47 15.70
CA ASN A 20 5.42 -8.30 16.81
C ASN A 20 4.58 -8.13 18.09
N ARG A 21 4.05 -6.92 18.34
CA ARG A 21 3.15 -6.64 19.47
C ARG A 21 1.83 -7.41 19.37
N LYS A 22 1.25 -7.52 18.17
CA LYS A 22 0.02 -8.27 17.94
C LYS A 22 0.26 -9.77 18.05
N ILE A 23 1.34 -10.28 17.45
CA ILE A 23 1.77 -11.68 17.60
C ILE A 23 1.99 -12.00 19.09
N ALA A 24 2.71 -11.16 19.83
CA ALA A 24 2.94 -11.31 21.26
C ALA A 24 1.63 -11.41 22.06
N LYS A 25 0.65 -10.57 21.74
CA LYS A 25 -0.69 -10.63 22.36
C LYS A 25 -1.42 -11.93 22.03
N THR A 26 -1.40 -12.37 20.77
CA THR A 26 -2.08 -13.60 20.32
C THR A 26 -1.53 -14.84 21.02
N TYR A 27 -0.21 -14.94 21.17
CA TYR A 27 0.45 -16.10 21.77
C TYR A 27 0.72 -15.94 23.27
N GLY A 28 0.29 -14.83 23.89
CA GLY A 28 0.46 -14.59 25.33
C GLY A 28 1.93 -14.45 25.78
N ILE A 29 2.82 -13.98 24.90
CA ILE A 29 4.25 -13.80 25.16
C ILE A 29 4.66 -12.33 25.10
N SER A 30 5.88 -11.99 25.49
CA SER A 30 6.42 -10.64 25.30
C SER A 30 7.03 -10.47 23.92
N GLU A 31 6.93 -9.27 23.34
CA GLU A 31 7.60 -8.94 22.07
C GLU A 31 9.12 -9.17 22.14
N ALA A 32 9.74 -8.89 23.29
CA ALA A 32 11.15 -9.17 23.53
C ALA A 32 11.47 -10.68 23.43
N ALA A 33 10.55 -11.56 23.83
CA ALA A 33 10.73 -13.01 23.67
C ALA A 33 10.76 -13.43 22.20
N ILE A 34 9.88 -12.86 21.36
CA ILE A 34 9.86 -13.09 19.91
C ILE A 34 11.20 -12.67 19.29
N ARG A 35 11.67 -11.44 19.56
CA ARG A 35 12.93 -10.92 19.01
C ARG A 35 14.14 -11.77 19.41
N ARG A 36 14.19 -12.23 20.67
CA ARG A 36 15.26 -13.13 21.14
C ARG A 36 15.23 -14.47 20.42
N GLN A 37 14.04 -15.04 20.23
CA GLN A 37 13.89 -16.32 19.55
C GLN A 37 14.26 -16.21 18.07
N ALA A 38 13.80 -15.14 17.41
CA ALA A 38 14.17 -14.82 16.03
C ALA A 38 15.70 -14.72 15.85
N LYS A 39 16.38 -13.97 16.73
CA LYS A 39 17.85 -13.85 16.70
C LYS A 39 18.55 -15.19 16.94
N LYS A 40 18.03 -16.00 17.87
CA LYS A 40 18.60 -17.31 18.23
C LYS A 40 18.48 -18.34 17.10
N HIS A 41 17.38 -18.31 16.37
CA HIS A 41 17.05 -19.29 15.34
C HIS A 41 17.16 -18.76 13.90
N GLY A 42 17.67 -17.54 13.73
CA GLY A 42 17.89 -16.95 12.41
C GLY A 42 16.61 -16.68 11.62
N TRP A 43 15.51 -16.33 12.30
CA TRP A 43 14.26 -16.04 11.62
C TRP A 43 14.36 -14.75 10.81
N VAL A 44 14.00 -14.82 9.53
CA VAL A 44 13.93 -13.67 8.63
C VAL A 44 12.47 -13.28 8.47
N ARG A 45 12.17 -12.00 8.64
CA ARG A 45 10.82 -11.45 8.58
C ARG A 45 10.63 -10.68 7.27
N ASP A 46 9.64 -11.09 6.49
CA ASP A 46 9.16 -10.26 5.38
C ASP A 46 8.32 -9.11 5.95
N ASN A 47 8.77 -7.86 5.81
CA ASN A 47 8.07 -6.68 6.32
C ASN A 47 6.85 -6.28 5.46
N GLY A 48 6.14 -7.27 4.93
CA GLY A 48 5.05 -7.14 3.97
C GLY A 48 5.50 -6.57 2.63
N GLN A 49 6.79 -6.67 2.28
CA GLN A 49 7.30 -6.19 1.00
C GLN A 49 6.78 -7.09 -0.13
N VAL A 50 6.90 -8.41 0.02
CA VAL A 50 6.43 -9.36 -0.99
C VAL A 50 4.93 -9.22 -1.20
N LYS A 51 4.15 -9.09 -0.11
CA LYS A 51 2.70 -8.85 -0.20
C LYS A 51 2.38 -7.58 -1.01
N ARG A 52 3.01 -6.45 -0.66
CA ARG A 52 2.81 -5.16 -1.36
C ARG A 52 3.21 -5.24 -2.82
N GLU A 53 4.33 -5.90 -3.13
CA GLU A 53 4.83 -6.07 -4.49
C GLU A 53 3.91 -6.95 -5.33
N ARG A 54 3.35 -8.03 -4.75
CA ARG A 54 2.35 -8.89 -5.41
C ARG A 54 1.07 -8.13 -5.75
N VAL A 55 0.52 -7.39 -4.77
CA VAL A 55 -0.67 -6.54 -4.99
C VAL A 55 -0.38 -5.50 -6.08
N ARG A 56 0.78 -4.83 -6.01
CA ARG A 56 1.19 -3.84 -7.02
C ARG A 56 1.34 -4.48 -8.41
N ALA A 57 2.00 -5.62 -8.51
CA ALA A 57 2.23 -6.33 -9.77
C ALA A 57 0.91 -6.71 -10.44
N HIS A 58 -0.07 -7.19 -9.67
CA HIS A 58 -1.42 -7.48 -10.15
C HIS A 58 -2.07 -6.25 -10.83
N PHE A 59 -2.08 -5.09 -10.16
CA PHE A 59 -2.74 -3.90 -10.70
C PHE A 59 -1.95 -3.17 -11.79
N ALA A 60 -0.61 -3.24 -11.74
CA ALA A 60 0.28 -2.67 -12.74
C ALA A 60 0.45 -3.57 -13.98
N GLY A 61 -0.04 -4.82 -13.95
CA GLY A 61 0.13 -5.79 -15.03
C GLY A 61 1.57 -6.29 -15.20
N ILE A 62 2.34 -6.32 -14.11
CA ILE A 62 3.73 -6.77 -14.07
C ILE A 62 3.76 -8.22 -13.57
N ALA A 63 4.79 -8.99 -13.92
CA ALA A 63 5.00 -10.34 -13.38
C ALA A 63 5.08 -10.32 -11.84
N LEU A 64 4.56 -11.39 -11.20
CA LEU A 64 4.62 -11.55 -9.76
C LEU A 64 6.07 -11.76 -9.30
N PRO A 65 6.47 -11.19 -8.15
CA PRO A 65 7.78 -11.46 -7.56
C PRO A 65 7.88 -12.92 -7.06
N ASP A 66 9.04 -13.52 -7.28
CA ASP A 66 9.39 -14.83 -6.73
C ASP A 66 9.59 -14.76 -5.21
N VAL A 67 9.24 -15.86 -4.53
CA VAL A 67 9.34 -15.99 -3.07
C VAL A 67 10.29 -17.14 -2.77
N GLU A 68 11.59 -16.89 -2.98
CA GLU A 68 12.65 -17.86 -2.70
C GLU A 68 12.85 -18.07 -1.19
N ASP A 69 13.23 -19.28 -0.79
CA ASP A 69 13.64 -19.67 0.57
C ASP A 69 12.62 -19.49 1.73
N GLN A 70 11.32 -19.38 1.42
CA GLN A 70 10.26 -19.35 2.44
C GLN A 70 9.57 -20.73 2.61
N PRO A 71 9.16 -21.11 3.83
CA PRO A 71 8.31 -22.28 4.05
C PRO A 71 6.97 -22.17 3.30
N GLU A 72 6.45 -23.27 2.76
CA GLU A 72 5.19 -23.31 1.98
C GLU A 72 4.01 -22.64 2.69
N ALA A 73 3.81 -22.91 3.99
CA ALA A 73 2.75 -22.29 4.79
C ALA A 73 2.90 -20.77 4.97
N VAL A 74 4.11 -20.24 4.85
CA VAL A 74 4.37 -18.78 4.87
C VAL A 74 4.00 -18.18 3.51
N VAL A 75 4.37 -18.86 2.41
CA VAL A 75 4.02 -18.45 1.04
C VAL A 75 2.50 -18.41 0.87
N GLU A 76 1.80 -19.48 1.24
CA GLU A 76 0.34 -19.58 1.13
C GLU A 76 -0.37 -18.46 1.91
N ALA A 77 0.10 -18.13 3.11
CA ALA A 77 -0.50 -17.05 3.89
C ALA A 77 -0.24 -15.66 3.30
N ILE A 78 0.94 -15.42 2.71
CA ILE A 78 1.24 -14.18 1.98
C ILE A 78 0.34 -14.08 0.74
N GLU A 79 0.09 -15.20 0.05
CA GLU A 79 -0.82 -15.27 -1.10
C GLU A 79 -2.26 -14.97 -0.72
N GLN A 80 -2.77 -15.60 0.34
CA GLN A 80 -4.12 -15.35 0.81
C GLN A 80 -4.30 -13.87 1.19
N ALA A 81 -3.36 -13.31 1.95
CA ALA A 81 -3.41 -11.90 2.34
C ALA A 81 -3.30 -10.95 1.15
N ALA A 82 -2.46 -11.27 0.15
CA ALA A 82 -2.37 -10.49 -1.08
C ALA A 82 -3.67 -10.57 -1.90
N SER A 83 -4.30 -11.75 -1.98
CA SER A 83 -5.56 -11.99 -2.66
C SER A 83 -6.72 -11.19 -2.03
N ASP A 84 -6.78 -11.14 -0.70
CA ASP A 84 -7.75 -10.34 0.02
C ASP A 84 -7.55 -8.84 -0.22
N ASP A 85 -6.30 -8.35 -0.15
CA ASP A 85 -5.97 -6.95 -0.48
C ASP A 85 -6.32 -6.60 -1.94
N ILE A 86 -6.07 -7.53 -2.90
CA ILE A 86 -6.44 -7.36 -4.31
C ILE A 86 -7.96 -7.20 -4.45
N ARG A 87 -8.74 -8.08 -3.80
CA ARG A 87 -10.20 -8.01 -3.83
C ARG A 87 -10.73 -6.68 -3.31
N ASP A 88 -10.19 -6.20 -2.19
CA ASP A 88 -10.59 -4.92 -1.60
C ASP A 88 -10.26 -3.75 -2.52
N MET A 89 -9.09 -3.77 -3.17
CA MET A 89 -8.70 -2.75 -4.13
C MET A 89 -9.53 -2.80 -5.42
N ASP A 90 -9.93 -3.98 -5.91
CA ASP A 90 -10.84 -4.12 -7.06
C ASP A 90 -12.20 -3.49 -6.77
N ILE A 91 -12.77 -3.76 -5.60
CA ILE A 91 -14.02 -3.11 -5.15
C ILE A 91 -13.84 -1.59 -5.08
N GLY A 92 -12.72 -1.12 -4.53
CA GLY A 92 -12.39 0.31 -4.49
C GLY A 92 -12.29 0.94 -5.88
N LEU A 93 -11.68 0.23 -6.83
CA LEU A 93 -11.55 0.65 -8.22
C LEU A 93 -12.92 0.75 -8.91
N ASP A 94 -13.78 -0.25 -8.72
CA ASP A 94 -15.13 -0.26 -9.29
C ASP A 94 -15.99 0.86 -8.69
N ASN A 95 -15.92 1.09 -7.38
CA ASN A 95 -16.60 2.19 -6.72
C ASN A 95 -16.16 3.56 -7.29
N ALA A 96 -14.86 3.77 -7.48
CA ALA A 96 -14.33 5.00 -8.07
C ALA A 96 -14.82 5.20 -9.51
N ARG A 97 -14.87 4.13 -10.31
CA ARG A 97 -15.40 4.16 -11.69
C ARG A 97 -16.89 4.46 -11.75
N LEU A 98 -17.69 3.82 -10.90
CA LEU A 98 -19.12 4.09 -10.80
C LEU A 98 -19.37 5.55 -10.42
N ALA A 99 -18.63 6.06 -9.42
CA ALA A 99 -18.73 7.46 -9.01
C ALA A 99 -18.33 8.43 -10.13
N LEU A 100 -17.29 8.14 -10.93
CA LEU A 100 -16.96 8.93 -12.13
C LEU A 100 -18.08 8.90 -13.17
N GLY A 101 -18.70 7.74 -13.41
CA GLY A 101 -19.83 7.61 -14.31
C GLY A 101 -21.01 8.47 -13.86
N LEU A 102 -21.31 8.48 -12.56
CA LEU A 102 -22.33 9.35 -11.98
C LEU A 102 -22.01 10.83 -12.17
N VAL A 103 -20.79 11.27 -11.83
CA VAL A 103 -20.36 12.67 -12.03
C VAL A 103 -20.46 13.06 -13.51
N ASN A 104 -19.99 12.22 -14.43
CA ASN A 104 -20.08 12.49 -15.87
C ASN A 104 -21.53 12.63 -16.34
N LYS A 105 -22.41 11.73 -15.90
CA LYS A 105 -23.83 11.78 -16.22
C LYS A 105 -24.47 13.06 -15.68
N THR A 106 -24.25 13.39 -14.41
CA THR A 106 -24.78 14.62 -13.80
C THR A 106 -24.31 15.87 -14.55
N LEU A 107 -23.03 15.97 -14.90
CA LEU A 107 -22.51 17.11 -15.67
C LEU A 107 -23.17 17.20 -17.06
N ARG A 108 -23.33 16.07 -17.76
CA ARG A 108 -24.03 16.05 -19.06
C ARG A 108 -25.49 16.49 -18.94
N ASP A 109 -26.21 15.99 -17.94
CA ASP A 109 -27.61 16.31 -17.71
C ASP A 109 -27.79 17.80 -17.37
N LEU A 110 -26.88 18.38 -16.58
CA LEU A 110 -26.88 19.82 -16.28
C LEU A 110 -26.56 20.67 -17.50
N MET A 111 -25.60 20.26 -18.33
CA MET A 111 -25.28 20.97 -19.58
C MET A 111 -26.41 20.93 -20.61
N ALA A 112 -27.27 19.90 -20.56
CA ALA A 112 -28.45 19.80 -21.41
C ALA A 112 -29.60 20.75 -20.98
N ASN A 113 -29.56 21.28 -19.76
CA ASN A 113 -30.57 22.19 -19.22
C ASN A 113 -29.93 23.52 -18.78
N GLU A 114 -30.10 24.55 -19.61
CA GLU A 114 -29.49 25.88 -19.39
C GLU A 114 -29.83 26.48 -18.02
N GLN A 115 -31.06 26.31 -17.54
CA GLN A 115 -31.48 26.82 -16.22
C GLN A 115 -30.79 26.06 -15.08
N ALA A 116 -30.67 24.73 -15.19
CA ALA A 116 -29.98 23.91 -14.21
C ALA A 116 -28.46 24.21 -14.19
N CYS A 117 -27.85 24.44 -15.35
CA CYS A 117 -26.47 24.87 -15.47
C CYS A 117 -26.22 26.20 -14.75
N ARG A 118 -27.08 27.21 -14.98
CA ARG A 118 -26.96 28.51 -14.28
C ARG A 118 -27.09 28.37 -12.77
N LEU A 119 -28.00 27.53 -12.28
CA LEU A 119 -28.18 27.27 -10.85
C LEU A 119 -26.96 26.60 -10.23
N LEU A 120 -26.37 25.60 -10.90
CA LEU A 120 -25.12 24.98 -10.43
C LEU A 120 -23.98 25.99 -10.40
N MET A 121 -23.83 26.81 -11.45
CA MET A 121 -22.80 27.84 -11.51
C MET A 121 -22.96 28.91 -10.43
N ALA A 122 -24.20 29.20 -10.02
CA ALA A 122 -24.48 30.09 -8.89
C ALA A 122 -24.18 29.42 -7.53
N ASP A 123 -24.14 28.08 -7.46
CA ASP A 123 -23.84 27.31 -6.27
C ASP A 123 -22.39 26.77 -6.28
N ALA A 124 -21.48 27.63 -5.85
CA ALA A 124 -20.05 27.32 -5.77
C ALA A 124 -19.73 26.07 -4.91
N LYS A 125 -20.57 25.72 -3.92
CA LYS A 125 -20.33 24.55 -3.07
C LYS A 125 -20.60 23.26 -3.84
N ASN A 126 -21.73 23.19 -4.55
CA ASN A 126 -22.10 22.01 -5.33
C ASN A 126 -21.16 21.79 -6.51
N LEU A 127 -20.74 22.86 -7.19
CA LEU A 127 -19.73 22.77 -8.25
C LEU A 127 -18.39 22.26 -7.70
N LYS A 128 -17.93 22.81 -6.57
CA LYS A 128 -16.69 22.37 -5.92
C LYS A 128 -16.76 20.88 -5.56
N LEU A 129 -17.84 20.44 -4.93
CA LEU A 129 -18.02 19.04 -4.53
C LEU A 129 -17.89 18.09 -5.73
N LEU A 130 -18.57 18.38 -6.86
CA LEU A 130 -18.47 17.57 -8.07
C LEU A 130 -17.03 17.49 -8.61
N THR A 131 -16.32 18.62 -8.65
CA THR A 131 -14.93 18.66 -9.12
C THR A 131 -13.97 17.93 -8.19
N GLU A 132 -14.17 18.03 -6.87
CA GLU A 132 -13.35 17.33 -5.87
C GLU A 132 -13.61 15.82 -5.92
N THR A 133 -14.86 15.38 -6.02
CA THR A 133 -15.22 13.96 -6.20
C THR A 133 -14.59 13.40 -7.48
N ASN A 134 -14.68 14.13 -8.60
CA ASN A 134 -14.04 13.72 -9.84
C ASN A 134 -12.52 13.54 -9.68
N ARG A 135 -11.85 14.52 -9.07
CA ARG A 135 -10.40 14.46 -8.80
C ARG A 135 -10.05 13.27 -7.92
N LEU A 136 -10.75 13.08 -6.80
CA LEU A 136 -10.49 11.99 -5.85
C LEU A 136 -10.63 10.62 -6.51
N ASN A 137 -11.67 10.41 -7.31
CA ASN A 137 -11.86 9.13 -8.00
C ASN A 137 -10.73 8.86 -9.01
N ILE A 138 -10.30 9.87 -9.77
CA ILE A 138 -9.15 9.74 -10.68
C ILE A 138 -7.88 9.40 -9.91
N ASP A 139 -7.62 10.08 -8.79
CA ASP A 139 -6.44 9.82 -7.96
C ASP A 139 -6.45 8.41 -7.37
N ILE A 140 -7.60 7.92 -6.92
CA ILE A 140 -7.77 6.54 -6.42
C ILE A 140 -7.44 5.53 -7.53
N ILE A 141 -8.00 5.72 -8.73
CA ILE A 141 -7.77 4.82 -9.86
C ILE A 141 -6.28 4.80 -10.23
N ARG A 142 -5.64 5.97 -10.30
CA ARG A 142 -4.22 6.09 -10.62
C ARG A 142 -3.34 5.39 -9.59
N LYS A 143 -3.62 5.58 -8.30
CA LYS A 143 -2.89 4.95 -7.20
C LYS A 143 -3.04 3.43 -7.23
N ILE A 144 -4.26 2.92 -7.33
CA ILE A 144 -4.53 1.47 -7.38
C ILE A 144 -3.80 0.86 -8.58
N ARG A 145 -3.87 1.49 -9.76
CA ARG A 145 -3.22 1.02 -10.99
C ARG A 145 -1.71 1.23 -11.04
N GLY A 146 -1.11 1.85 -10.02
CA GLY A 146 0.31 2.16 -10.02
C GLY A 146 0.75 3.11 -11.15
N LEU A 147 -0.15 3.99 -11.59
CA LEU A 147 0.11 4.99 -12.65
C LEU A 147 0.80 6.26 -12.13
N ASP A 148 0.91 6.39 -10.81
CA ASP A 148 1.73 7.43 -10.20
C ASP A 148 3.19 7.05 -10.41
N GLU A 149 3.99 8.00 -10.91
CA GLU A 149 5.44 7.82 -10.91
C GLU A 149 5.86 7.43 -9.49
N PRO A 150 6.70 6.39 -9.31
CA PRO A 150 7.21 6.08 -7.99
C PRO A 150 7.89 7.35 -7.52
N GLY A 151 7.25 8.05 -6.57
CA GLY A 151 7.68 9.37 -6.11
C GLY A 151 9.18 9.27 -5.90
N GLY A 152 9.91 10.13 -6.62
CA GLY A 152 11.35 9.98 -6.80
C GLY A 152 11.94 9.53 -5.49
N GLN A 153 12.51 8.32 -5.47
CA GLN A 153 13.25 7.86 -4.30
C GLN A 153 14.18 9.03 -3.99
N GLU A 154 13.97 9.72 -2.87
CA GLU A 154 15.05 10.42 -2.22
C GLU A 154 16.04 9.30 -1.96
N ARG A 155 16.95 9.12 -2.92
CA ARG A 155 18.04 8.18 -2.82
C ARG A 155 18.78 8.69 -1.60
N GLU A 156 18.62 8.00 -0.46
CA GLU A 156 19.43 8.25 0.72
C GLU A 156 20.88 8.22 0.23
N MET A 157 21.50 9.40 0.16
CA MET A 157 22.89 9.47 -0.24
C MET A 157 23.67 8.73 0.83
N SER A 158 24.50 7.79 0.41
CA SER A 158 25.43 7.15 1.34
C SER A 158 26.28 8.22 2.03
N GLU A 159 26.76 7.92 3.24
CA GLU A 159 27.66 8.82 3.99
C GLU A 159 28.88 9.24 3.14
N ALA A 160 29.39 8.32 2.31
CA ALA A 160 30.46 8.59 1.35
C ALA A 160 30.06 9.59 0.24
N GLU A 161 28.82 9.55 -0.25
CA GLU A 161 28.31 10.51 -1.24
C GLU A 161 28.07 11.88 -0.63
N ILE A 162 27.63 11.93 0.64
CA ILE A 162 27.50 13.18 1.41
C ILE A 162 28.88 13.83 1.59
N ASP A 163 29.88 13.06 2.01
CA ASP A 163 31.24 13.54 2.21
C ASP A 163 31.89 14.04 0.91
N ALA A 164 31.69 13.32 -0.20
CA ALA A 164 32.16 13.73 -1.52
C ALA A 164 31.54 15.09 -1.93
N ARG A 165 30.24 15.27 -1.68
CA ARG A 165 29.53 16.52 -1.98
C ARG A 165 30.03 17.69 -1.14
N ILE A 166 30.28 17.46 0.15
CA ILE A 166 30.84 18.46 1.06
C ILE A 166 32.25 18.86 0.62
N ALA A 167 33.09 17.89 0.22
CA ALA A 167 34.44 18.15 -0.28
C ALA A 167 34.43 18.95 -1.59
N GLU A 168 33.48 18.67 -2.47
CA GLU A 168 33.32 19.37 -3.75
C GLU A 168 32.87 20.83 -3.54
N LEU A 169 31.96 21.09 -2.60
CA LEU A 169 31.52 22.44 -2.24
C LEU A 169 32.64 23.26 -1.60
N ARG A 170 33.49 22.63 -0.78
CA ARG A 170 34.66 23.29 -0.17
C ARG A 170 35.73 23.70 -1.18
N LYS A 171 35.80 23.07 -2.36
CA LYS A 171 36.71 23.46 -3.45
C LYS A 171 36.21 24.64 -4.28
N LYS A 172 34.93 25.00 -4.15
CA LYS A 172 34.29 26.10 -4.89
C LYS A 172 34.18 27.40 -4.07
N LEU A 173 34.65 27.37 -2.82
CA LEU A 173 34.86 28.52 -1.93
C LEU A 173 36.34 28.88 -1.91
#